data_AF-A0A1I7W4F8-F1
#
_entry.id   AF-A0A1I7W4F8-F1
#
_cell.length_a   1.000
_cell.length_b   1.000
_cell.length_c   1.000
_cell.angle_alpha   90.00
_cell.angle_beta   90.00
_cell.angle_gamma   90.00
#
_symmetry.space_group_name_H-M   'P 1'
#
loop_
_entity.id
_entity.type
_entity.pdbx_description
1 polymer ?
#
loop_
_entity_poly.entity_id
_entity_poly.type
_entity_poly.pdbx_seq_one_letter_code
_entity_poly.pdbx_strand_id
1 'polypeptide(L)'
;MIRNYLNDIDFDNVYLTPYFWHIDRKRKNEGKVFLYPLSKAEIHANNLMTPISPPTKAEIRASWLPLAKFTFLLVTALFIVFVDFVFHKIIYNIFTQSNQYPLQISKYTSKYVTSEDQQLFSFKIDGTGFIADLVKEMIEFDYQSHRNVTVSLEKCIYNPISPNWPYVGKYIFFPLAIMLLLQVTFGYVIKRITLFCVIGNIFRKRNKARIIHLYNKMLFVRTNGRKLARARIRFQVQRRILQREEIRQKR
;
A
#
# COMPACT_ATOMS: atom_id res chain seq x y z
N MET A 1 -10.33 -3.30 -21.08
CA MET A 1 -11.13 -2.07 -20.90
C MET A 1 -11.61 -1.49 -22.23
N ILE A 2 -10.71 -1.09 -23.14
CA ILE A 2 -11.08 -0.42 -24.41
C ILE A 2 -11.95 -1.32 -25.33
N ARG A 3 -11.56 -2.58 -25.54
CA ARG A 3 -12.33 -3.53 -26.37
C ARG A 3 -13.78 -3.69 -25.88
N ASN A 4 -13.97 -3.86 -24.57
CA ASN A 4 -15.31 -3.96 -23.97
C ASN A 4 -16.08 -2.64 -24.09
N TYR A 5 -15.42 -1.49 -23.91
CA TYR A 5 -16.04 -0.18 -24.09
C TYR A 5 -16.61 0.04 -25.51
N LEU A 6 -15.91 -0.49 -26.53
CA LEU A 6 -16.31 -0.36 -27.93
C LEU A 6 -17.35 -1.39 -28.35
N ASN A 7 -17.25 -2.63 -27.87
CA ASN A 7 -18.14 -3.71 -28.29
C ASN A 7 -19.44 -3.76 -27.48
N ASP A 8 -19.35 -3.59 -26.16
CA ASP A 8 -20.48 -3.65 -25.26
C ASP A 8 -20.97 -2.23 -24.92
N ILE A 9 -22.27 -1.97 -25.07
CA ILE A 9 -22.89 -0.66 -24.84
C ILE A 9 -23.30 -0.47 -23.37
N ASP A 10 -23.47 -1.58 -22.64
CA ASP A 10 -23.84 -1.61 -21.23
C ASP A 10 -22.61 -1.67 -20.31
N PHE A 11 -21.42 -2.03 -20.84
CA PHE A 11 -20.17 -2.10 -20.09
C PHE A 11 -19.84 -0.80 -19.33
N ASP A 12 -19.88 -0.80 -18.00
CA ASP A 12 -19.67 0.36 -17.13
C ASP A 12 -20.54 1.58 -17.52
N ASN A 13 -21.74 1.37 -18.06
CA ASN A 13 -22.64 2.44 -18.50
C ASN A 13 -23.68 2.82 -17.42
N VAL A 14 -23.19 3.24 -16.25
CA VAL A 14 -24.04 3.57 -15.08
C VAL A 14 -23.96 5.05 -14.67
N TYR A 15 -23.26 5.87 -15.46
CA TYR A 15 -22.86 7.20 -15.03
C TYR A 15 -23.77 8.31 -15.57
N LEU A 16 -24.24 9.17 -14.66
CA LEU A 16 -25.03 10.35 -14.96
C LEU A 16 -24.13 11.50 -15.41
N THR A 17 -23.95 11.63 -16.72
CA THR A 17 -23.09 12.65 -17.34
C THR A 17 -23.85 13.97 -17.59
N PRO A 18 -23.16 15.11 -17.81
CA PRO A 18 -23.83 16.36 -18.19
C PRO A 18 -24.67 16.23 -19.46
N TYR A 19 -24.21 15.41 -20.42
CA TYR A 19 -24.94 15.15 -21.66
C TYR A 19 -26.25 14.38 -21.43
N PHE A 20 -26.29 13.48 -20.45
CA PHE A 20 -27.51 12.80 -20.02
C PHE A 20 -28.59 13.81 -19.60
N TRP A 21 -28.22 14.79 -18.77
CA TRP A 21 -29.14 15.84 -18.31
C TRP A 21 -29.50 16.86 -19.40
N HIS A 22 -28.65 17.02 -20.41
CA HIS A 22 -28.98 17.81 -21.58
C HIS A 22 -30.13 17.17 -22.39
N ILE A 23 -30.10 15.85 -22.59
CA ILE A 23 -31.20 15.10 -23.23
C ILE A 23 -32.50 15.27 -22.44
N ASP A 24 -32.42 15.15 -21.11
CA ASP A 24 -33.60 15.26 -20.25
C ASP A 24 -34.24 16.65 -20.30
N ARG A 25 -33.44 17.72 -20.19
CA ARG A 25 -33.91 19.10 -20.32
C ARG A 25 -34.55 19.36 -21.68
N LYS A 26 -33.93 18.87 -22.76
CA LYS A 26 -34.50 19.00 -24.11
C LYS A 26 -35.89 18.36 -24.19
N ARG A 27 -36.06 17.14 -23.67
CA ARG A 27 -37.35 16.44 -23.66
C ARG A 27 -38.40 17.14 -22.79
N LYS A 28 -37.98 17.70 -21.65
CA LYS A 28 -38.84 18.51 -20.78
C LYS A 28 -39.38 19.73 -21.54
N ASN A 29 -38.51 20.44 -22.26
CA ASN A 29 -38.91 21.62 -23.05
C ASN A 29 -39.83 21.24 -24.21
N GLU A 30 -39.66 20.06 -24.79
CA GLU A 30 -40.54 19.51 -25.84
C GLU A 30 -41.85 18.90 -25.29
N GLY A 31 -42.12 18.99 -23.97
CA GLY A 31 -43.33 18.42 -23.35
C GLY A 31 -43.39 16.88 -23.39
N LYS A 32 -42.28 16.21 -23.68
CA LYS A 32 -42.19 14.75 -23.75
C LYS A 32 -41.95 14.16 -22.37
N VAL A 33 -42.22 12.85 -22.21
CA VAL A 33 -41.86 12.13 -20.97
C VAL A 33 -40.35 12.26 -20.71
N PHE A 34 -40.02 12.69 -19.50
CA PHE A 34 -38.67 12.95 -19.00
C PHE A 34 -38.39 12.20 -17.68
N LEU A 35 -37.13 12.16 -17.26
CA LEU A 35 -36.62 11.37 -16.15
C LEU A 35 -36.48 12.17 -14.84
N TYR A 36 -36.21 13.46 -14.86
CA TYR A 36 -36.14 14.26 -13.62
C TYR A 36 -37.52 14.36 -12.92
N PRO A 37 -37.62 14.27 -11.58
CA PRO A 37 -36.61 13.80 -10.64
C PRO A 37 -36.45 12.27 -10.68
N LEU A 38 -35.23 11.79 -10.41
CA LEU A 38 -34.93 10.36 -10.26
C LEU A 38 -35.28 9.91 -8.83
N SER A 39 -36.01 8.81 -8.70
CA SER A 39 -36.29 8.20 -7.40
C SER A 39 -35.06 7.44 -6.88
N LYS A 40 -34.87 7.39 -5.56
CA LYS A 40 -33.80 6.59 -4.92
C LYS A 40 -33.86 5.11 -5.34
N ALA A 41 -35.06 4.57 -5.53
CA ALA A 41 -35.25 3.20 -6.00
C ALA A 41 -34.74 3.00 -7.43
N GLU A 42 -34.93 3.98 -8.33
CA GLU A 42 -34.46 3.91 -9.72
C GLU A 42 -32.94 4.03 -9.80
N ILE A 43 -32.36 4.90 -8.94
CA ILE A 43 -30.92 5.06 -8.79
C ILE A 43 -30.30 3.74 -8.32
N HIS A 44 -30.86 3.12 -7.28
CA HIS A 44 -30.33 1.87 -6.73
C HIS A 44 -30.52 0.69 -7.70
N ALA A 45 -31.70 0.56 -8.32
CA ALA A 45 -32.00 -0.55 -9.24
C ALA A 45 -31.07 -0.60 -10.46
N ASN A 46 -30.63 0.56 -10.95
CA ASN A 46 -29.70 0.65 -12.09
C ASN A 46 -28.26 0.95 -11.67
N ASN A 47 -27.95 0.93 -10.37
CA ASN A 47 -26.65 1.31 -9.80
C ASN A 47 -26.11 2.65 -10.36
N LEU A 48 -26.98 3.65 -10.51
CA LEU A 48 -26.61 4.92 -11.12
C LEU A 48 -25.62 5.67 -10.24
N MET A 49 -24.59 6.21 -10.87
CA MET A 49 -23.51 6.91 -10.19
C MET A 49 -23.23 8.28 -10.82
N THR A 50 -22.81 9.24 -10.02
CA THR A 50 -22.15 10.44 -10.56
C THR A 50 -20.69 10.12 -10.86
N PRO A 51 -20.04 10.78 -11.83
CA PRO A 51 -18.61 10.55 -12.11
C PRO A 51 -17.70 10.75 -10.87
N ILE A 52 -18.08 11.65 -9.96
CA ILE A 52 -17.35 12.04 -8.74
C ILE A 52 -17.91 11.31 -7.49
N SER A 53 -18.61 10.18 -7.68
CA SER A 53 -19.12 9.38 -6.55
C SER A 53 -18.01 8.61 -5.81
N PRO A 54 -18.23 8.23 -4.53
CA PRO A 54 -17.32 7.36 -3.79
C PRO A 54 -17.12 5.99 -4.48
N PRO A 55 -16.02 5.29 -4.18
CA PRO A 55 -15.66 4.05 -4.86
C PRO A 55 -16.69 2.95 -4.62
N THR A 56 -16.94 2.16 -5.68
CA THR A 56 -17.81 0.98 -5.61
C THR A 56 -17.13 -0.18 -4.88
N LYS A 57 -17.92 -1.13 -4.37
CA LYS A 57 -17.40 -2.38 -3.79
C LYS A 57 -16.47 -3.13 -4.77
N ALA A 58 -16.76 -3.08 -6.06
CA ALA A 58 -15.94 -3.70 -7.10
C ALA A 58 -14.60 -2.97 -7.27
N GLU A 59 -14.59 -1.63 -7.25
CA GLU A 59 -13.36 -0.84 -7.29
C GLU A 59 -12.51 -1.03 -6.02
N ILE A 60 -13.14 -1.09 -4.84
CA ILE A 60 -12.45 -1.39 -3.58
C ILE A 60 -11.81 -2.78 -3.64
N ARG A 61 -12.53 -3.78 -4.16
CA ARG A 61 -11.99 -5.13 -4.35
C ARG A 61 -10.82 -5.15 -5.35
N ALA A 62 -10.89 -4.36 -6.41
CA ALA A 62 -9.79 -4.23 -7.36
C ALA A 62 -8.56 -3.54 -6.72
N SER A 63 -8.78 -2.62 -5.77
CA SER A 63 -7.71 -1.99 -4.98
C SER A 63 -7.10 -2.89 -3.90
N TRP A 64 -7.62 -4.10 -3.67
CA TRP A 64 -7.07 -5.02 -2.67
C TRP A 64 -5.67 -5.51 -3.01
N LEU A 65 -5.43 -5.87 -4.28
CA LEU A 65 -4.12 -6.36 -4.72
C LEU A 65 -2.99 -5.33 -4.55
N PRO A 66 -3.13 -4.06 -4.99
CA PRO A 66 -2.10 -3.06 -4.72
C PRO A 66 -1.96 -2.76 -3.23
N LEU A 67 -3.07 -2.77 -2.46
CA LEU A 67 -3.01 -2.60 -1.01
C LEU A 67 -2.21 -3.73 -0.33
N ALA A 68 -2.39 -4.98 -0.74
CA ALA A 68 -1.63 -6.12 -0.22
C ALA A 68 -0.13 -6.02 -0.56
N LYS A 69 0.22 -5.50 -1.74
CA LYS A 69 1.62 -5.24 -2.10
C LYS A 69 2.22 -4.14 -1.24
N PHE A 70 1.48 -3.07 -1.02
CA PHE A 70 1.89 -1.98 -0.14
C PHE A 70 2.10 -2.47 1.30
N THR A 71 1.18 -3.27 1.85
CA THR A 71 1.32 -3.78 3.23
C THR A 71 2.54 -4.69 3.37
N PHE A 72 2.82 -5.54 2.38
CA PHE A 72 4.03 -6.37 2.38
C PHE A 72 5.31 -5.53 2.38
N LEU A 73 5.38 -4.49 1.53
CA LEU A 73 6.51 -3.57 1.49
C LEU A 73 6.66 -2.79 2.79
N LEU A 74 5.54 -2.34 3.39
CA LEU A 74 5.52 -1.65 4.68
C LEU A 74 6.08 -2.53 5.80
N VAL A 75 5.62 -3.78 5.89
CA VAL A 75 6.12 -4.74 6.89
C VAL A 75 7.61 -4.99 6.70
N THR A 76 8.05 -5.16 5.46
CA THR A 76 9.47 -5.37 5.14
C THR A 76 10.33 -4.16 5.54
N ALA A 77 9.88 -2.95 5.22
CA ALA A 77 10.58 -1.71 5.58
C ALA A 77 10.64 -1.53 7.11
N LEU A 78 9.54 -1.78 7.82
CA LEU A 78 9.50 -1.74 9.28
C LEU A 78 10.44 -2.77 9.89
N PHE A 79 10.50 -3.98 9.34
CA PHE A 79 11.41 -5.03 9.80
C PHE A 79 12.88 -4.61 9.67
N ILE A 80 13.27 -4.03 8.54
CA ILE A 80 14.64 -3.54 8.32
C ILE A 80 14.99 -2.43 9.33
N VAL A 81 14.11 -1.44 9.51
CA VAL A 81 14.32 -0.35 10.48
C VAL A 81 14.39 -0.88 11.92
N PHE A 82 13.57 -1.87 12.25
CA PHE A 82 13.59 -2.51 13.57
C PHE A 82 14.91 -3.24 13.82
N VAL A 83 15.38 -4.02 12.85
CA VAL A 83 16.67 -4.72 12.94
C VAL A 83 17.83 -3.73 13.13
N ASP A 84 17.87 -2.66 12.34
CA ASP A 84 18.88 -1.59 12.47
C ASP A 84 18.86 -0.93 13.87
N PHE A 85 17.67 -0.65 14.39
CA PHE A 85 17.51 -0.11 15.75
C PHE A 85 17.99 -1.08 16.83
N VAL A 86 17.69 -2.39 16.69
CA VAL A 86 18.17 -3.42 17.61
C VAL A 86 19.69 -3.51 17.58
N PHE A 87 20.31 -3.52 16.39
CA PHE A 87 21.77 -3.51 16.25
C PHE A 87 22.39 -2.28 16.92
N HIS A 88 21.84 -1.09 16.69
CA HIS A 88 22.28 0.13 17.36
C HIS A 88 22.21 -0.01 18.90
N LYS A 89 21.11 -0.56 19.43
CA LYS A 89 20.95 -0.78 20.88
C LYS A 89 21.92 -1.80 21.45
N ILE A 90 22.19 -2.88 20.74
CA ILE A 90 23.18 -3.90 21.17
C ILE A 90 24.57 -3.25 21.24
N ILE A 91 25.00 -2.54 20.18
CA ILE A 91 26.31 -1.87 20.15
C ILE A 91 26.40 -0.81 21.25
N TYR A 92 25.33 -0.02 21.43
CA TYR A 92 25.26 0.97 22.50
C TYR A 92 25.40 0.33 23.89
N ASN A 93 24.70 -0.77 24.16
CA ASN A 93 24.79 -1.47 25.45
C ASN A 93 26.17 -2.09 25.70
N ILE A 94 26.83 -2.65 24.68
CA ILE A 94 28.20 -3.16 24.81
C ILE A 94 29.16 -2.01 25.16
N PHE A 95 29.02 -0.87 24.48
CA PHE A 95 29.84 0.31 24.71
C PHE A 95 29.59 0.97 26.07
N THR A 96 28.34 0.99 26.58
CA THR A 96 28.06 1.51 27.93
C THR A 96 28.53 0.55 29.02
N GLN A 97 28.40 -0.75 28.82
CA GLN A 97 28.90 -1.78 29.74
C GLN A 97 30.43 -1.72 29.88
N SER A 98 31.18 -1.52 28.78
CA SER A 98 32.64 -1.34 28.83
C SER A 98 33.07 -0.06 29.56
N ASN A 99 32.20 0.95 29.63
CA ASN A 99 32.45 2.18 30.37
C ASN A 99 32.05 2.10 31.86
N GLN A 100 31.10 1.24 32.23
CA GLN A 100 30.57 1.12 33.59
C GLN A 100 31.25 0.04 34.44
N TYR A 101 31.77 -1.02 33.82
CA TYR A 101 32.70 -1.96 34.47
C TYR A 101 34.07 -1.79 33.81
N PRO A 102 35.03 -1.08 34.42
CA PRO A 102 36.42 -1.30 34.09
C PRO A 102 36.78 -2.69 34.60
N LEU A 103 36.39 -3.75 33.87
CA LEU A 103 37.12 -5.00 33.95
C LEU A 103 38.57 -4.61 33.72
N GLN A 104 39.49 -5.10 34.54
CA GLN A 104 40.90 -4.72 34.61
C GLN A 104 41.73 -4.96 33.34
N ILE A 105 41.13 -4.87 32.17
CA ILE A 105 41.83 -4.50 30.94
C ILE A 105 42.03 -2.99 31.07
N SER A 106 43.11 -2.65 31.75
CA SER A 106 43.76 -1.35 31.87
C SER A 106 43.04 -0.24 31.10
N LYS A 107 42.57 0.77 31.83
CA LYS A 107 42.27 2.09 31.28
C LYS A 107 43.49 2.54 30.46
N TYR A 108 43.52 2.24 29.17
CA TYR A 108 44.46 2.82 28.21
C TYR A 108 43.97 4.23 27.91
N THR A 109 44.02 5.08 28.94
CA THR A 109 43.95 6.54 28.84
C THR A 109 45.34 7.11 28.51
N SER A 110 46.23 6.27 28.00
CA SER A 110 47.43 6.69 27.28
C SER A 110 47.17 6.46 25.79
N LYS A 111 47.45 7.47 24.96
CA LYS A 111 47.48 7.43 23.48
C LYS A 111 48.31 6.28 22.89
N TYR A 112 49.03 5.55 23.74
CA TYR A 112 49.94 4.48 23.45
C TYR A 112 49.72 3.36 24.47
N VAL A 113 49.49 2.13 24.01
CA VAL A 113 49.66 0.94 24.83
C VAL A 113 51.15 0.68 24.92
N THR A 114 51.79 0.90 26.07
CA THR A 114 53.10 0.32 26.37
C THR A 114 52.86 -1.01 27.07
N SER A 115 52.89 -2.09 26.31
CA SER A 115 52.99 -3.44 26.89
C SER A 115 54.44 -3.66 27.31
N GLU A 116 54.76 -3.34 28.57
CA GLU A 116 55.89 -3.95 29.28
C GLU A 116 55.50 -5.38 29.64
N ASP A 117 55.43 -6.25 28.63
CA ASP A 117 55.14 -7.67 28.83
C ASP A 117 56.47 -8.43 28.75
N GLN A 118 57.02 -8.81 29.91
CA GLN A 118 58.15 -9.74 29.96
C GLN A 118 57.64 -11.12 29.53
N GLN A 119 57.66 -11.39 28.23
CA GLN A 119 57.37 -12.72 27.71
C GLN A 119 58.55 -13.64 27.99
N LEU A 120 58.57 -14.22 29.19
CA LEU A 120 59.54 -15.23 29.60
C LEU A 120 59.16 -16.56 28.93
N PHE A 121 59.67 -16.83 27.73
CA PHE A 121 59.50 -18.13 27.09
C PHE A 121 60.53 -19.11 27.64
N SER A 122 60.17 -19.88 28.67
CA SER A 122 61.05 -20.97 29.15
C SER A 122 60.88 -22.20 28.24
N PHE A 123 61.82 -22.42 27.32
CA PHE A 123 61.86 -23.64 26.50
C PHE A 123 62.67 -24.74 27.21
N LYS A 124 62.01 -25.82 27.61
CA LYS A 124 62.67 -27.02 28.15
C LYS A 124 62.90 -28.03 27.04
N ILE A 125 64.16 -28.25 26.66
CA ILE A 125 64.53 -29.23 25.61
C ILE A 125 64.86 -30.57 26.27
N ASP A 126 63.99 -31.56 26.13
CA ASP A 126 64.30 -32.95 26.51
C ASP A 126 64.99 -33.67 25.35
N GLY A 127 66.32 -33.73 25.42
CA GLY A 127 67.17 -34.44 24.46
C GLY A 127 68.62 -34.53 24.92
N THR A 128 69.25 -35.69 24.69
CA THR A 128 70.66 -35.95 24.98
C THR A 128 71.42 -36.19 23.68
N GLY A 129 72.41 -35.35 23.37
CA GLY A 129 73.24 -35.44 22.17
C GLY A 129 73.78 -34.08 21.76
N PHE A 130 74.81 -34.07 20.89
CA PHE A 130 75.50 -32.85 20.47
C PHE A 130 74.58 -31.74 19.93
N ILE A 131 73.55 -32.11 19.14
CA ILE A 131 72.57 -31.15 18.60
C ILE A 131 71.70 -30.57 19.72
N ALA A 132 71.32 -31.38 20.71
CA ALA A 132 70.52 -30.90 21.84
C ALA A 132 71.31 -29.90 22.69
N ASP A 133 72.61 -30.09 22.83
CA ASP A 133 73.47 -29.17 23.58
C ASP A 133 73.71 -27.86 22.81
N LEU A 134 73.89 -27.92 21.48
CA LEU A 134 74.01 -26.72 20.65
C LEU A 134 72.73 -25.87 20.68
N VAL A 135 71.55 -26.49 20.63
CA VAL A 135 70.28 -25.76 20.71
C VAL A 135 70.04 -25.19 22.12
N LYS A 136 70.41 -25.92 23.19
CA LYS A 136 70.39 -25.36 24.55
C LYS A 136 71.26 -24.11 24.64
N GLU A 137 72.47 -24.15 24.10
CA GLU A 137 73.42 -23.03 24.09
C GLU A 137 72.90 -21.84 23.25
N MET A 138 72.21 -22.09 22.14
CA MET A 138 71.58 -21.03 21.35
C MET A 138 70.37 -20.37 22.04
N ILE A 139 69.59 -21.11 22.82
CA ILE A 139 68.43 -20.57 23.56
C ILE A 139 68.88 -19.88 24.87
N GLU A 140 69.97 -20.33 25.48
CA GLU A 140 70.59 -19.71 26.65
C GLU A 140 71.23 -18.35 26.31
N PHE A 141 71.42 -18.05 25.02
CA PHE A 141 71.71 -16.71 24.53
C PHE A 141 70.45 -15.83 24.68
N ASP A 142 70.31 -15.23 25.86
CA ASP A 142 69.20 -14.38 26.31
C ASP A 142 68.88 -13.28 25.28
N TYR A 143 67.94 -13.58 24.36
CA TYR A 143 67.44 -12.60 23.39
C TYR A 143 66.42 -11.70 24.08
N GLN A 144 66.91 -10.82 24.96
CA GLN A 144 66.11 -9.82 25.65
C GLN A 144 65.76 -8.69 24.66
N SER A 145 64.81 -8.94 23.75
CA SER A 145 64.32 -7.93 22.82
C SER A 145 63.28 -7.04 23.51
N HIS A 146 63.76 -5.98 24.16
CA HIS A 146 62.90 -4.86 24.59
C HIS A 146 62.30 -4.17 23.36
N ARG A 147 61.11 -4.59 22.94
CA ARG A 147 60.38 -3.94 21.86
C ARG A 147 59.21 -3.17 22.44
N ASN A 148 59.41 -1.86 22.62
CA ASN A 148 58.36 -0.92 23.01
C ASN A 148 57.41 -0.72 21.81
N VAL A 149 56.42 -1.60 21.65
CA VAL A 149 55.39 -1.46 20.61
C VAL A 149 54.32 -0.50 21.12
N THR A 150 54.35 0.74 20.64
CA THR A 150 53.31 1.71 20.93
C THR A 150 52.18 1.60 19.90
N VAL A 151 51.09 0.92 20.26
CA VAL A 151 49.90 0.86 19.40
C VAL A 151 48.96 2.01 19.77
N SER A 152 48.63 2.87 18.80
CA SER A 152 47.68 3.96 19.00
C SER A 152 46.24 3.44 18.95
N LEU A 153 45.55 3.53 20.10
CA LEU A 153 44.19 2.99 20.27
C LEU A 153 43.08 3.95 19.83
N GLU A 154 43.43 5.16 19.38
CA GLU A 154 42.47 6.21 18.98
C GLU A 154 41.52 5.74 17.88
N LYS A 155 41.97 4.82 17.01
CA LYS A 155 41.16 4.29 15.90
C LYS A 155 40.18 3.20 16.31
N CYS A 156 40.28 2.68 17.54
CA CYS A 156 39.43 1.60 18.06
C CYS A 156 38.19 2.10 18.81
N ILE A 157 38.08 3.41 19.08
CA ILE A 157 36.91 4.01 19.73
C ILE A 157 35.88 4.37 18.66
N TYR A 158 35.00 3.42 18.33
CA TYR A 158 33.87 3.68 17.45
C TYR A 158 32.62 4.02 18.27
N ASN A 159 32.23 5.29 18.25
CA ASN A 159 30.98 5.72 18.88
C ASN A 159 29.78 5.22 18.06
N PRO A 160 28.80 4.55 18.68
CA PRO A 160 27.61 4.09 17.98
C PRO A 160 26.82 5.29 17.45
N ILE A 161 26.72 5.38 16.12
CA ILE A 161 25.91 6.41 15.44
C ILE A 161 24.44 6.00 15.57
N SER A 162 23.59 6.92 16.03
CA SER A 162 22.16 6.69 16.12
C SER A 162 21.51 6.69 14.73
N PRO A 163 20.46 5.88 14.51
CA PRO A 163 19.74 5.88 13.25
C PRO A 163 19.15 7.28 13.01
N ASN A 164 19.44 7.83 11.82
CA ASN A 164 18.95 9.14 11.41
C ASN A 164 17.45 9.08 11.09
N TRP A 165 16.60 9.20 12.10
CA TRP A 165 15.13 9.26 11.97
C TRP A 165 14.60 10.21 10.89
N PRO A 166 15.12 11.45 10.71
CA PRO A 166 14.65 12.32 9.63
C PRO A 166 15.01 11.78 8.23
N TYR A 167 16.15 11.10 8.10
CA TYR A 167 16.56 10.45 6.85
C TYR A 167 15.64 9.27 6.53
N VAL A 168 15.40 8.40 7.51
CA VAL A 168 14.46 7.27 7.40
C VAL A 168 13.05 7.76 7.03
N GLY A 169 12.56 8.81 7.69
CA GLY A 169 11.29 9.46 7.37
C GLY A 169 11.21 9.92 5.91
N LYS A 170 12.24 10.66 5.46
CA LYS A 170 12.27 11.27 4.13
C LYS A 170 12.45 10.26 2.99
N TYR A 171 13.26 9.22 3.18
CA TYR A 171 13.64 8.31 2.10
C TYR A 171 12.88 6.97 2.13
N ILE A 172 12.34 6.56 3.27
CA ILE A 172 11.57 5.32 3.38
C ILE A 172 10.08 5.62 3.51
N PHE A 173 9.68 6.32 4.57
CA PHE A 173 8.25 6.50 4.87
C PHE A 173 7.53 7.44 3.89
N PHE A 174 8.19 8.53 3.46
CA PHE A 174 7.58 9.50 2.54
C PHE A 174 7.26 8.90 1.16
N PRO A 175 8.18 8.17 0.48
CA PRO A 175 7.84 7.44 -0.74
C PRO A 175 6.75 6.38 -0.52
N LEU A 176 6.78 5.68 0.61
CA LEU A 176 5.74 4.70 0.96
C LEU A 176 4.35 5.36 1.07
N ALA A 177 4.28 6.51 1.74
CA ALA A 177 3.03 7.28 1.88
C ALA A 177 2.52 7.78 0.51
N ILE A 178 3.43 8.26 -0.36
CA ILE A 178 3.07 8.63 -1.73
C ILE A 178 2.55 7.42 -2.51
N MET A 179 3.19 6.25 -2.38
CA MET A 179 2.77 5.02 -3.03
C MET A 179 1.38 4.60 -2.58
N LEU A 180 1.10 4.65 -1.27
CA LEU A 180 -0.23 4.37 -0.72
C LEU A 180 -1.29 5.29 -1.31
N LEU A 181 -0.99 6.59 -1.35
CA LEU A 181 -1.89 7.61 -1.88
C LEU A 181 -2.13 7.38 -3.38
N LEU A 182 -1.08 7.13 -4.17
CA LEU A 182 -1.20 6.86 -5.60
C LEU A 182 -1.96 5.57 -5.91
N GLN A 183 -1.79 4.53 -5.10
CA GLN A 183 -2.42 3.24 -5.35
C GLN A 183 -3.87 3.17 -4.86
N VAL A 184 -4.17 3.70 -3.67
CA VAL A 184 -5.47 3.53 -3.03
C VAL A 184 -6.45 4.63 -3.43
N THR A 185 -6.03 5.89 -3.39
CA THR A 185 -6.94 7.01 -3.71
C THR A 185 -6.95 7.28 -5.21
N PHE A 186 -5.79 7.27 -5.86
CA PHE A 186 -5.73 7.55 -7.29
C PHE A 186 -6.06 6.36 -8.19
N GLY A 187 -5.98 5.10 -7.72
CA GLY A 187 -6.24 3.93 -8.57
C GLY A 187 -7.63 3.93 -9.23
N TYR A 188 -8.70 4.15 -8.45
CA TYR A 188 -10.05 4.20 -9.00
C TYR A 188 -10.33 5.53 -9.71
N VAL A 189 -9.76 6.64 -9.22
CA VAL A 189 -9.90 7.97 -9.84
C VAL A 189 -9.27 7.97 -11.23
N ILE A 190 -8.06 7.44 -11.39
CA ILE A 190 -7.38 7.29 -12.68
C ILE A 190 -8.24 6.44 -13.61
N LYS A 191 -8.76 5.30 -13.17
CA LYS A 191 -9.63 4.46 -14.00
C LYS A 191 -10.85 5.23 -14.53
N ARG A 192 -11.51 6.01 -13.67
CA ARG A 192 -12.66 6.85 -14.05
C ARG A 192 -12.25 8.00 -14.98
N ILE A 193 -11.16 8.69 -14.69
CA ILE A 193 -10.62 9.76 -15.56
C ILE A 193 -10.25 9.19 -16.93
N THR A 194 -9.55 8.06 -17.00
CA THR A 194 -9.23 7.39 -18.27
C THR A 194 -10.49 7.02 -19.03
N LEU A 195 -11.53 6.51 -18.35
CA LEU A 195 -12.80 6.19 -18.99
C LEU A 195 -13.49 7.43 -19.59
N PHE A 196 -13.61 8.51 -18.84
CA PHE A 196 -14.38 9.69 -19.26
C PHE A 196 -13.58 10.70 -20.07
N CYS A 197 -12.39 11.07 -19.59
CA CYS A 197 -11.56 12.11 -20.19
C CYS A 197 -10.77 11.59 -21.39
N VAL A 198 -10.20 10.38 -21.30
CA VAL A 198 -9.38 9.83 -22.39
C VAL A 198 -10.26 9.07 -23.38
N ILE A 199 -10.84 7.94 -22.98
CA ILE A 199 -11.62 7.06 -23.87
C ILE A 199 -12.91 7.77 -24.33
N GLY A 200 -13.59 8.46 -23.41
CA GLY A 200 -14.81 9.20 -23.71
C GLY A 200 -14.62 10.33 -24.72
N ASN A 201 -13.43 10.96 -24.74
CA ASN A 201 -13.09 12.01 -25.69
C ASN A 201 -12.62 11.43 -27.04
N ILE A 202 -11.74 10.41 -27.02
CA ILE A 202 -11.27 9.72 -28.24
C ILE A 202 -12.45 9.12 -29.01
N PHE A 203 -13.37 8.42 -28.32
CA PHE A 203 -14.51 7.74 -28.94
C PHE A 203 -15.83 8.48 -28.69
N ARG A 204 -15.88 9.77 -29.06
CA ARG A 204 -17.05 10.64 -28.83
C ARG A 204 -18.36 10.08 -29.37
N LYS A 205 -18.36 9.50 -30.58
CA LYS A 205 -19.57 8.89 -31.19
C LYS A 205 -20.10 7.72 -30.35
N ARG A 206 -19.20 6.84 -29.89
CA ARG A 206 -19.55 5.69 -29.03
C ARG A 206 -20.03 6.14 -27.65
N ASN A 207 -19.34 7.10 -27.05
CA ASN A 207 -19.73 7.67 -25.75
C ASN A 207 -21.15 8.27 -25.80
N LYS A 208 -21.45 9.04 -26.84
CA LYS A 208 -22.80 9.60 -27.08
C LYS A 208 -23.86 8.51 -27.19
N ALA A 209 -23.59 7.46 -27.97
CA ALA A 209 -24.51 6.34 -28.15
C ALA A 209 -24.78 5.60 -26.83
N ARG A 210 -23.76 5.37 -26.01
CA ARG A 210 -23.88 4.77 -24.67
C ARG A 210 -24.78 5.59 -23.75
N ILE A 211 -24.58 6.91 -23.70
CA ILE A 211 -25.39 7.80 -22.86
C ILE A 211 -26.86 7.81 -23.32
N ILE A 212 -27.11 7.83 -24.63
CA ILE A 212 -28.46 7.75 -25.21
C ILE A 212 -29.10 6.39 -24.88
N HIS A 213 -28.35 5.30 -24.98
CA HIS A 213 -28.83 3.96 -24.63
C HIS A 213 -29.25 3.89 -23.17
N LEU A 214 -28.42 4.38 -22.24
CA LEU A 214 -28.74 4.43 -20.81
C LEU A 214 -30.00 5.26 -20.53
N TYR A 215 -30.13 6.42 -21.18
CA TYR A 215 -31.32 7.27 -21.06
C TYR A 215 -32.59 6.55 -21.53
N ASN A 216 -32.54 5.93 -22.71
CA ASN A 216 -33.68 5.21 -23.27
C ASN A 216 -34.05 3.98 -22.44
N LYS A 217 -33.07 3.26 -21.90
CA LYS A 217 -33.26 2.12 -21.00
C LYS A 217 -34.05 2.54 -19.75
N MET A 218 -33.64 3.62 -19.09
CA MET A 218 -34.37 4.15 -17.94
C MET A 218 -35.76 4.67 -18.29
N LEU A 219 -35.89 5.37 -19.41
CA LEU A 219 -37.18 5.88 -19.87
C LEU A 219 -38.15 4.71 -20.15
N PHE A 220 -37.66 3.66 -20.81
CA PHE A 220 -38.43 2.45 -21.09
C PHE A 220 -38.91 1.78 -19.80
N VAL A 221 -38.03 1.58 -18.81
CA VAL A 221 -38.39 0.98 -17.51
C VAL A 221 -39.47 1.80 -16.81
N ARG A 222 -39.36 3.13 -16.81
CA ARG A 222 -40.37 4.01 -16.20
C ARG A 222 -41.71 3.98 -16.93
N THR A 223 -41.69 4.07 -18.26
CA THR A 223 -42.92 4.03 -19.06
C THR A 223 -43.61 2.67 -18.94
N ASN A 224 -42.85 1.58 -19.03
CA ASN A 224 -43.39 0.22 -18.91
C ASN A 224 -43.87 -0.07 -17.49
N GLY A 225 -43.13 0.35 -16.47
CA GLY A 225 -43.54 0.23 -15.07
C GLY A 225 -44.86 0.96 -14.78
N ARG A 226 -45.06 2.17 -15.33
CA ARG A 226 -46.34 2.90 -15.23
C ARG A 226 -47.47 2.19 -15.98
N LYS A 227 -47.21 1.63 -17.16
CA LYS A 227 -48.21 0.86 -17.92
C LYS A 227 -48.65 -0.39 -17.15
N LEU A 228 -47.69 -1.15 -16.62
CA LEU A 228 -47.93 -2.34 -15.81
C LEU A 228 -48.68 -2.02 -14.52
N ALA A 229 -48.30 -0.95 -13.81
CA ALA A 229 -49.01 -0.52 -12.60
C ALA A 229 -50.46 -0.14 -12.89
N ARG A 230 -50.71 0.60 -13.98
CA ARG A 230 -52.08 0.95 -14.42
C ARG A 230 -52.89 -0.29 -14.80
N ALA A 231 -52.30 -1.23 -15.53
CA ALA A 231 -52.97 -2.49 -15.88
C ALA A 231 -53.34 -3.27 -14.61
N ARG A 232 -52.41 -3.42 -13.66
CA ARG A 232 -52.65 -4.09 -12.38
C ARG A 232 -53.80 -3.47 -11.59
N ILE A 233 -53.85 -2.13 -11.50
CA ILE A 233 -54.95 -1.44 -10.81
C ILE A 233 -56.28 -1.72 -11.51
N ARG A 234 -56.34 -1.63 -12.85
CA ARG A 234 -57.56 -1.95 -13.62
C ARG A 234 -58.05 -3.37 -13.36
N PHE A 235 -57.16 -4.36 -13.42
CA PHE A 235 -57.50 -5.75 -13.12
C PHE A 235 -58.01 -5.94 -11.68
N GLN A 236 -57.38 -5.29 -10.69
CA GLN A 236 -57.82 -5.37 -9.29
C GLN A 236 -59.20 -4.73 -9.08
N VAL A 237 -59.46 -3.59 -9.71
CA VAL A 237 -60.76 -2.91 -9.65
C VAL A 237 -61.83 -3.77 -10.29
N GLN A 238 -61.59 -4.31 -11.49
CA GLN A 238 -62.53 -5.19 -12.19
C GLN A 238 -62.85 -6.44 -11.36
N ARG A 239 -61.84 -7.07 -10.74
CA ARG A 239 -62.04 -8.22 -9.86
C ARG A 239 -62.93 -7.88 -8.66
N ARG A 240 -62.75 -6.70 -8.04
CA ARG A 240 -63.58 -6.25 -6.92
C ARG A 240 -65.02 -5.95 -7.34
N ILE A 241 -65.23 -5.45 -8.56
CA ILE A 241 -66.57 -5.20 -9.10
C ILE A 241 -67.31 -6.53 -9.29
N LEU A 242 -66.67 -7.50 -9.95
CA LEU A 242 -67.25 -8.84 -10.16
C LEU A 242 -67.59 -9.53 -8.83
N GLN A 243 -66.70 -9.47 -7.84
CA GLN A 243 -66.97 -10.01 -6.50
C GLN A 243 -68.19 -9.36 -5.82
N ARG A 244 -68.38 -8.04 -5.99
CA ARG A 244 -69.55 -7.33 -5.44
C ARG A 244 -70.84 -7.68 -6.19
N GLU A 245 -70.77 -7.98 -7.47
CA GLU A 245 -71.90 -8.45 -8.27
C GLU A 245 -72.31 -9.86 -7.86
N GLU A 246 -71.37 -10.78 -7.70
CA GLU A 246 -71.62 -12.14 -7.19
C GLU A 246 -72.26 -12.13 -5.79
N ILE A 247 -71.79 -11.27 -4.88
CA ILE A 247 -72.39 -11.14 -3.53
C ILE A 247 -73.82 -10.60 -3.63
N ARG A 248 -74.09 -9.65 -4.54
CA ARG A 248 -75.44 -9.11 -4.77
C ARG A 248 -76.39 -10.15 -5.36
N GLN A 249 -75.92 -11.04 -6.23
CA GLN A 249 -76.75 -12.12 -6.79
C GLN A 249 -77.07 -13.23 -5.80
N LYS A 250 -76.27 -13.39 -4.73
CA LYS A 250 -76.49 -14.40 -3.68
C LYS A 250 -77.38 -13.92 -2.52
N ARG A 251 -77.77 -12.64 -2.50
CA ARG A 251 -78.74 -12.07 -1.55
C ARG A 251 -80.11 -11.99 -2.21
#